data_AF-A0A931TMR5-F1
#
_entry.id   AF-A0A931TMR5-F1
#
_cell.length_a   1.000
_cell.length_b   1.000
_cell.length_c   1.000
_cell.angle_alpha   90.00
_cell.angle_beta   90.00
_cell.angle_gamma   90.00
#
_symmetry.space_group_name_H-M   'P 1'
#
loop_
_entity.id
_entity.type
_entity.pdbx_description
1 polymer ?
#
loop_
_entity_poly.entity_id
_entity_poly.type
_entity_poly.pdbx_seq_one_letter_code
_entity_poly.pdbx_strand_id
1 'polypeptide(L)' 'MPKECPMCGDSMELVAREETVRVPGTAETYKRQIREWTCRECDYFEEAAEDEG' A
#
# COMPACT_ATOMS: atom_id res chain seq x y z
N MET A 1 0.34 -2.19 16.78
CA MET A 1 1.32 -1.11 17.05
C MET A 1 1.45 -0.31 15.76
N PRO A 2 1.50 1.03 15.80
CA PRO A 2 1.72 1.82 14.59
C PRO A 2 3.10 1.46 14.02
N LYS A 3 3.19 1.33 12.69
CA LYS A 3 4.47 1.10 12.04
C LYS A 3 5.27 2.40 12.05
N GLU A 4 6.56 2.34 12.38
CA GLU A 4 7.45 3.51 12.34
C GLU A 4 8.02 3.70 10.93
N CYS A 5 8.10 4.95 10.49
CA CYS A 5 8.62 5.33 9.19
C CYS A 5 10.14 5.12 9.16
N PRO A 6 10.68 4.34 8.20
CA PRO A 6 12.12 4.10 8.11
C PRO A 6 12.92 5.34 7.68
N MET A 7 12.25 6.39 7.19
CA MET A 7 12.90 7.61 6.69
C MET A 7 13.03 8.71 7.75
N CYS A 8 12.01 8.91 8.59
CA CYS A 8 11.99 10.00 9.57
C CYS A 8 11.72 9.56 11.01
N GLY A 9 11.29 8.30 11.24
CA GLY A 9 10.97 7.78 12.56
C GLY A 9 9.55 8.10 13.07
N ASP A 10 8.75 8.87 12.33
CA ASP A 10 7.35 9.14 12.71
C ASP A 10 6.43 7.94 12.48
N SER A 11 5.23 7.98 13.06
CA SER A 11 4.21 6.95 12.84
C SER A 11 3.67 6.98 11.41
N MET A 12 3.54 5.80 10.82
CA MET A 12 2.86 5.59 9.55
C MET A 12 1.39 5.22 9.77
N GLU A 13 0.57 5.50 8.76
CA GLU A 13 -0.85 5.13 8.70
C GLU A 13 -1.09 4.07 7.64
N LEU A 14 -1.95 3.11 7.96
CA LEU A 14 -2.38 2.08 7.02
C LEU A 14 -3.56 2.58 6.20
N VAL A 15 -3.36 2.69 4.89
CA VAL A 15 -4.37 3.14 3.92
C VAL A 15 -4.72 1.97 3.00
N ALA A 16 -6.01 1.70 2.82
CA ALA A 16 -6.48 0.74 1.82
C ALA A 16 -6.80 1.49 0.53
N ARG A 17 -6.27 1.00 -0.61
CA ARG A 17 -6.59 1.52 -1.95
C ARG A 17 -6.97 0.40 -2.90
N GLU A 18 -7.77 0.75 -3.89
CA GLU A 18 -8.14 -0.16 -4.98
C GLU A 18 -7.27 0.15 -6.19
N GLU A 19 -6.54 -0.85 -6.68
CA GLU A 19 -5.73 -0.76 -7.89
C GLU A 19 -6.41 -1.54 -9.02
N THR A 20 -6.61 -0.89 -10.16
CA THR A 20 -7.10 -1.56 -11.37
C THR A 20 -5.90 -2.12 -12.12
N VAL A 21 -5.76 -3.45 -12.09
CA VAL A 21 -4.68 -4.16 -12.78
C VAL A 21 -5.19 -4.62 -14.14
N ARG A 22 -4.43 -4.31 -15.19
CA ARG A 22 -4.69 -4.82 -16.54
C ARG A 22 -3.87 -6.08 -16.79
N VAL A 23 -4.52 -7.12 -17.29
CA VAL A 23 -3.83 -8.37 -17.66
C VAL A 23 -3.07 -8.15 -18.98
N PRO A 24 -1.73 -8.32 -19.01
CA PRO A 24 -0.95 -8.15 -20.22
C PRO A 24 -1.41 -9.13 -21.32
N GLY A 25 -1.57 -8.63 -22.54
CA GLY A 25 -1.99 -9.46 -23.67
C GLY A 25 -3.50 -9.72 -23.77
N THR A 26 -4.31 -9.23 -22.82
CA THR A 26 -5.79 -9.30 -22.92
C THR A 26 -6.44 -7.91 -22.76
N ALA A 27 -7.75 -7.86 -22.95
CA ALA A 27 -8.58 -6.69 -22.68
C ALA A 27 -9.14 -6.69 -21.24
N GLU A 28 -8.80 -7.69 -20.43
CA GLU A 28 -9.32 -7.84 -19.08
C GLU A 28 -8.63 -6.91 -18.10
N THR A 29 -9.44 -6.38 -17.17
CA THR A 29 -8.99 -5.60 -16.02
C THR A 29 -9.67 -6.15 -14.77
N TYR A 30 -8.92 -6.29 -13.68
CA TYR A 30 -9.49 -6.61 -12.37
C TYR A 30 -9.08 -5.58 -11.34
N LYS A 31 -9.88 -5.46 -10.29
CA LYS A 31 -9.60 -4.59 -9.14
C LYS A 31 -8.93 -5.44 -8.07
N ARG A 32 -7.74 -5.05 -7.61
CA ARG A 32 -7.13 -5.61 -6.40
C ARG A 32 -7.20 -4.58 -5.27
N GLN A 33 -7.56 -5.04 -4.09
CA GLN A 33 -7.40 -4.24 -2.88
C GLN A 33 -5.95 -4.40 -2.42
N ILE A 34 -5.26 -3.28 -2.22
CA ILE A 34 -3.96 -3.27 -1.57
C ILE A 34 -4.01 -2.37 -0.36
N ARG A 35 -3.16 -2.67 0.60
CA ARG A 35 -2.96 -1.88 1.81
C ARG A 35 -1.56 -1.32 1.76
N GLU A 36 -1.39 -0.06 2.13
CA GLU A 36 -0.10 0.61 2.16
C GLU A 36 0.10 1.33 3.47
N TRP A 37 1.33 1.29 3.96
CA TRP A 37 1.77 2.20 4.99
C TRP A 37 2.21 3.50 4.34
N THR A 38 1.66 4.62 4.80
CA THR A 38 2.01 5.97 4.32
C THR A 38 2.43 6.86 5.49
N CYS A 39 3.47 7.66 5.29
CA CYS A 39 3.94 8.65 6.26
C CYS A 39 3.52 10.05 5.80
N ARG A 40 2.78 10.79 6.65
CA ARG A 40 2.34 12.16 6.33
C ARG A 40 3.44 13.22 6.43
N GLU A 41 4.53 12.91 7.11
CA GLU A 41 5.58 13.90 7.39
C GLU A 41 6.63 13.99 6.28
N CYS A 42 6.92 12.87 5.60
CA CYS A 42 7.96 12.81 4.57
C CYS A 42 7.51 12.18 3.25
N ASP A 43 6.20 11.92 3.10
CA ASP A 43 5.58 11.30 1.92
C ASP A 43 6.11 9.89 1.57
N TYR A 44 6.81 9.23 2.50
CA TYR A 44 7.26 7.85 2.31
C TYR A 44 6.08 6.88 2.34
N PHE A 45 6.08 5.89 1.44
CA PHE A 45 5.08 4.82 1.40
C PHE A 45 5.69 3.45 1.09
N GLU A 46 5.04 2.40 1.58
CA GLU A 46 5.35 1.00 1.24
C GLU A 46 4.09 0.13 1.26
N GLU A 47 4.07 -0.93 0.46
CA GLU A 47 2.98 -1.91 0.48
C GLU A 47 2.97 -2.64 1.83
N ALA A 48 1.83 -2.68 2.49
CA ALA A 48 1.66 -3.47 3.69
C ALA A 48 1.58 -4.94 3.27
N ALA A 49 2.51 -5.75 3.78
CA ALA A 49 2.48 -7.20 3.56
C ALA A 49 1.06 -7.71 3.86
N GLU A 50 0.46 -8.38 2.89
CA GLU A 50 -0.77 -9.13 3.10
C GLU A 50 -0.44 -10.25 4.09
N ASP A 51 -0.89 -10.12 5.34
CA ASP A 51 -0.93 -11.23 6.27
C ASP A 51 -1.80 -12.31 5.61
N GLU A 52 -1.15 -13.39 5.16
CA GLU A 52 -1.76 -14.46 4.38
C GLU A 52 -2.95 -15.04 5.15
N GLY A 53 -4.16 -14.73 4.69
CA GLY A 53 -5.42 -15.25 5.23
C GLY A 53 -6.08 -16.23 4.26
#